data_AF-A0A5S5C637-F1
#
_entry.id   AF-A0A5S5C637-F1
#
_cell.length_a   1.000
_cell.length_b   1.000
_cell.length_c   1.000
_cell.angle_alpha   90.00
_cell.angle_beta   90.00
_cell.angle_gamma   90.00
#
_symmetry.space_group_name_H-M   'P 1'
#
loop_
_entity.id
_entity.type
_entity.pdbx_description
1 polymer ?
#
loop_
_entity_poly.entity_id
_entity_poly.type
_entity_poly.pdbx_seq_one_letter_code
_entity_poly.pdbx_strand_id
1 'polypeptide(L)' 'MTLFIMAILCLYMTLYTWVQAREAWKGGNKAAGVAILLLAASFLPIGAYVVFS' A
#
# COMPACT_ATOMS: atom_id res chain seq x y z
N MET A 1 18.11 -9.64 8.89
CA MET A 1 18.15 -8.19 8.54
C MET A 1 17.29 -7.86 7.33
N THR A 2 17.38 -8.61 6.23
CA THR A 2 16.69 -8.31 4.95
C THR A 2 15.16 -8.35 5.04
N LEU A 3 14.58 -9.30 5.78
CA LEU A 3 13.12 -9.43 5.96
C LEU A 3 12.51 -8.23 6.69
N PHE A 4 13.21 -7.69 7.69
CA PHE A 4 12.77 -6.53 8.45
C PHE A 4 12.71 -5.26 7.59
N ILE A 5 13.68 -5.10 6.67
CA ILE A 5 13.70 -3.99 5.71
C ILE A 5 12.53 -4.12 4.72
N MET A 6 12.23 -5.34 4.25
CA MET A 6 11.11 -5.60 3.34
C MET A 6 9.74 -5.35 4.00
N ALA A 7 9.59 -5.68 5.28
CA ALA A 7 8.40 -5.36 6.06
C ALA A 7 8.17 -3.84 6.17
N ILE A 8 9.22 -3.07 6.46
CA ILE A 8 9.17 -1.60 6.54
C ILE A 8 8.82 -1.00 5.17
N LEU A 9 9.41 -1.52 4.09
CA LEU A 9 9.08 -1.10 2.72
C LEU A 9 7.63 -1.39 2.34
N CYS A 10 7.09 -2.55 2.72
CA CYS A 10 5.68 -2.87 2.50
C CYS A 10 4.74 -1.91 3.24
N LEU A 11 5.04 -1.60 4.51
CA LEU A 11 4.26 -0.62 5.29
C LEU A 11 4.33 0.77 4.67
N TYR A 12 5.52 1.20 4.24
CA TYR A 12 5.72 2.48 3.57
C TYR A 12 4.93 2.57 2.26
N MET A 13 5.00 1.54 1.41
CA MET A 13 4.25 1.45 0.15
C MET A 13 2.74 1.46 0.37
N THR A 14 2.26 0.77 1.40
CA THR A 14 0.84 0.74 1.76
C THR A 14 0.35 2.12 2.19
N LEU A 15 1.10 2.84 3.02
CA LEU A 15 0.77 4.20 3.43
C LEU A 15 0.82 5.19 2.25
N TYR A 16 1.84 5.08 1.41
CA TYR A 16 2.02 5.94 0.24
C TYR A 16 0.86 5.80 -0.75
N THR A 17 0.48 4.55 -1.07
CA THR A 17 -0.66 4.27 -1.96
C THR A 17 -1.98 4.73 -1.35
N TRP A 18 -2.16 4.65 -0.03
CA TRP A 18 -3.32 5.24 0.66
C TRP A 18 -3.40 6.76 0.51
N VAL A 19 -2.28 7.47 0.66
CA VAL A 19 -2.23 8.92 0.46
C VAL A 19 -2.56 9.28 -0.98
N GLN A 20 -1.96 8.59 -1.95
CA GLN A 20 -2.27 8.78 -3.38
C GLN A 20 -3.73 8.48 -3.72
N ALA A 21 -4.33 7.42 -3.17
CA ALA A 21 -5.74 7.10 -3.38
C ALA A 21 -6.64 8.23 -2.87
N ARG A 22 -6.30 8.80 -1.70
CA ARG A 22 -7.01 9.94 -1.12
C ARG A 22 -6.86 11.20 -1.96
N GLU A 23 -5.68 11.47 -2.50
CA GLU A 23 -5.46 12.61 -3.41
C GLU A 23 -6.21 12.44 -4.73
N ALA A 24 -6.22 11.24 -5.31
CA ALA A 24 -7.01 10.92 -6.50
C ALA A 24 -8.52 11.13 -6.27
N TRP A 25 -9.02 10.78 -5.08
CA TRP A 25 -10.40 11.07 -4.67
C TRP A 25 -10.69 12.55 -4.50
N LYS A 26 -9.75 13.33 -3.94
CA LYS A 26 -9.87 14.79 -3.85
C LYS A 26 -9.84 15.45 -5.24
N GLY A 27 -9.05 14.92 -6.17
CA GLY A 27 -8.97 15.36 -7.57
C GLY A 27 -10.17 14.94 -8.44
N GLY A 28 -11.20 14.32 -7.85
CA GLY A 28 -12.41 13.89 -8.56
C GLY A 28 -12.28 12.57 -9.32
N ASN A 29 -11.10 11.95 -9.36
CA ASN A 29 -10.87 10.70 -10.06
C ASN A 29 -11.04 9.49 -9.12
N LYS A 30 -12.31 9.18 -8.83
CA LYS A 30 -12.70 8.10 -7.91
C LYS A 30 -12.22 6.72 -8.36
N ALA A 31 -12.26 6.46 -9.67
CA ALA A 31 -11.83 5.18 -10.25
C ALA A 31 -10.33 4.93 -10.02
N ALA A 32 -9.49 5.95 -10.26
CA ALA A 32 -8.06 5.87 -9.99
C ALA A 32 -7.78 5.63 -8.51
N GLY A 33 -8.49 6.32 -7.61
CA GLY A 33 -8.32 6.11 -6.17
C GLY A 33 -8.70 4.69 -5.72
N VAL A 34 -9.75 4.09 -6.27
CA VAL A 34 -10.12 2.68 -5.97
C VAL A 34 -9.06 1.70 -6.48
N ALA A 35 -8.53 1.91 -7.69
CA ALA A 35 -7.47 1.05 -8.23
C ALA A 35 -6.19 1.10 -7.36
N ILE A 36 -5.81 2.29 -6.89
CA ILE A 36 -4.65 2.48 -6.00
C ILE A 36 -4.92 1.85 -4.63
N LEU A 37 -6.16 1.88 -4.15
CA LEU A 37 -6.53 1.26 -2.87
C LEU A 37 -6.54 -0.28 -2.94
N LEU A 38 -6.97 -0.85 -4.07
CA LEU A 38 -6.83 -2.29 -4.35
C LEU A 38 -5.36 -2.70 -4.41
N LEU A 39 -4.50 -1.87 -5.01
CA LEU A 39 -3.06 -2.08 -4.99
C LEU A 39 -2.51 -2.03 -3.54
N ALA A 40 -2.91 -1.03 -2.75
CA ALA A 40 -2.55 -0.93 -1.33
C ALA A 40 -2.97 -2.18 -0.54
N ALA A 41 -4.16 -2.71 -0.79
CA ALA A 41 -4.67 -3.91 -0.15
C ALA A 41 -3.84 -5.15 -0.49
N SER A 42 -3.19 -5.20 -1.66
CA SER A 42 -2.31 -6.32 -2.05
C SER A 42 -0.96 -6.31 -1.31
N PHE A 43 -0.46 -5.16 -0.88
CA PHE A 43 0.77 -5.05 -0.11
C PHE A 43 0.62 -5.50 1.36
N LEU A 44 -0.60 -5.47 1.89
CA LEU A 44 -0.92 -5.85 3.26
C LEU A 44 -0.67 -7.36 3.55
N PRO A 45 -1.18 -8.33 2.75
CA PRO A 45 -0.88 -9.74 2.93
C PRO A 45 0.58 -10.08 2.60
N ILE A 46 1.21 -9.36 1.66
CA ILE A 46 2.65 -9.53 1.34
C ILE A 46 3.50 -9.08 2.53
N GLY A 47 3.20 -7.92 3.11
CA GLY A 47 3.87 -7.42 4.30
C GLY A 47 3.69 -8.35 5.49
N ALA A 48 2.48 -8.88 5.70
CA ALA A 48 2.23 -9.88 6.74
C ALA A 48 3.04 -11.17 6.49
N TYR A 49 3.03 -11.70 5.27
CA TYR A 49 3.82 -12.89 4.90
C TYR A 49 5.31 -12.70 5.19
N VAL A 50 5.89 -11.55 4.82
CA VAL A 50 7.32 -11.24 5.05
C VAL A 50 7.66 -11.08 6.53
N VAL A 51 6.73 -10.59 7.36
CA VAL A 51 6.94 -10.44 8.81
C VAL A 51 6.84 -11.78 9.53
N PHE A 52 5.96 -12.67 9.07
CA PHE A 52 5.68 -13.96 9.71
C PHE A 52 6.43 -15.16 9.10
N SER A 53 7.19 -14.97 8.00
CA SER A 53 8.10 -15.99 7.43
C SER A 53 9.50 -15.90 8.02
#